data_AF-A0A946K9U7-F1
#
_entry.id   AF-A0A946K9U7-F1
#
_cell.length_a   1.000
_cell.length_b   1.000
_cell.length_c   1.000
_cell.angle_alpha   90.00
_cell.angle_beta   90.00
_cell.angle_gamma   90.00
#
_symmetry.space_group_name_H-M   'P 1'
#
loop_
_entity.id
_entity.type
_entity.pdbx_description
1 polymer ?
#
loop_
_entity_poly.entity_id
_entity_poly.type
_entity_poly.pdbx_seq_one_letter_code
_entity_poly.pdbx_strand_id
1 'polypeptide(L)' 'MSSQSSQGSKSPVVGVIMGSKSDWKTLERAAAVLSELGVPHECEIVSAHRTPEKLTEYARSAAERGLQV' A
#
# COMPACT_ATOMS: atom_id res chain seq x y z
N MET A 1 23.72 15.40 18.56
CA MET A 1 23.32 15.68 17.16
C MET A 1 23.54 14.37 16.41
N SER A 2 22.52 13.54 16.18
CA SER A 2 21.42 13.84 15.27
C SER A 2 20.11 13.23 15.75
N SER A 3 19.14 14.09 15.99
CA SER A 3 17.75 13.73 16.23
C SER A 3 17.21 13.07 14.96
N GLN A 4 16.87 11.78 15.02
CA GLN A 4 16.06 11.16 13.98
C GLN A 4 14.68 11.83 14.03
N SER A 5 14.41 12.65 13.03
CA SER A 5 13.12 13.27 12.79
C SER A 5 12.09 12.17 12.59
N SER A 6 11.11 12.13 13.49
CA SER A 6 9.88 11.36 13.36
C SER A 6 9.23 11.73 12.01
N GLN A 7 9.35 10.87 11.00
CA GLN A 7 8.43 10.95 9.88
C GLN A 7 7.06 10.65 10.46
N GLY A 8 6.25 11.69 10.66
CA GLY A 8 4.86 11.53 11.07
C GLY A 8 4.21 10.53 10.13
N SER A 9 3.74 9.41 10.69
CA SER A 9 3.08 8.34 9.96
C SER A 9 1.82 8.89 9.31
N LYS A 10 1.96 9.48 8.12
CA LYS A 10 0.82 9.86 7.31
C LYS A 10 0.11 8.56 6.94
N SER A 11 -1.16 8.44 7.33
CA SER A 11 -1.99 7.32 6.93
C SER A 11 -1.93 7.16 5.40
N PRO A 12 -1.82 5.93 4.89
CA PRO A 12 -1.73 5.71 3.46
C PRO A 12 -2.99 6.25 2.77
N VAL A 13 -2.80 6.88 1.62
CA VAL A 13 -3.89 7.34 0.75
C VAL A 13 -3.93 6.57 -0.56
N VAL A 14 -2.89 5.77 -0.86
CA VAL A 14 -2.83 4.86 -2.00
C VAL A 14 -2.53 3.43 -1.55
N GLY A 15 -3.30 2.47 -2.05
CA GLY A 15 -3.09 1.03 -1.84
C GLY A 15 -2.46 0.35 -3.05
N VAL A 16 -1.22 -0.12 -2.93
CA VAL A 16 -0.55 -0.93 -3.97
C VAL A 16 -0.73 -2.41 -3.63
N ILE A 17 -1.81 -3.02 -4.12
CA ILE A 17 -2.08 -4.45 -3.88
C ILE A 17 -1.60 -5.35 -5.02
N MET A 18 -1.20 -6.57 -4.66
CA MET A 18 -0.67 -7.55 -5.62
C MET A 18 -1.14 -8.97 -5.31
N GLY A 19 -1.27 -9.80 -6.35
CA GLY A 19 -1.78 -11.16 -6.19
C GLY A 19 -0.78 -12.13 -5.56
N SER A 20 0.52 -11.85 -5.70
CA SER A 20 1.63 -12.72 -5.31
C SER A 20 2.93 -11.96 -5.06
N LYS A 21 3.91 -12.61 -4.41
CA LYS A 21 5.26 -12.05 -4.24
C LYS A 21 5.98 -11.82 -5.57
N SER A 22 5.72 -12.66 -6.58
CA SER A 22 6.36 -12.52 -7.90
C SER A 22 5.91 -11.26 -8.64
N ASP A 23 4.71 -10.76 -8.35
CA ASP A 23 4.19 -9.52 -8.95
C ASP A 23 4.94 -8.27 -8.47
N TRP A 24 5.61 -8.36 -7.31
CA TRP A 24 6.35 -7.23 -6.73
C TRP A 24 7.43 -6.70 -7.67
N LYS A 25 8.09 -7.58 -8.44
CA LYS A 25 9.11 -7.18 -9.42
C LYS A 25 8.56 -6.19 -10.47
N THR A 26 7.26 -6.22 -10.74
CA THR A 26 6.59 -5.26 -11.63
C THR A 26 6.11 -4.03 -10.88
N LEU A 27 5.51 -4.23 -9.69
CA LEU A 27 4.81 -3.18 -8.95
C LEU A 27 5.71 -2.30 -8.08
N GLU A 28 6.94 -2.73 -7.76
CA GLU A 28 7.89 -1.96 -6.95
C GLU A 28 8.17 -0.56 -7.51
N ARG A 29 8.08 -0.40 -8.83
CA ARG A 29 8.26 0.90 -9.50
C ARG A 29 7.15 1.89 -9.16
N ALA A 30 5.91 1.42 -8.97
CA ALA A 30 4.80 2.28 -8.55
C ALA A 30 5.04 2.80 -7.12
N ALA A 31 5.45 1.92 -6.21
CA ALA A 31 5.80 2.30 -4.83
C ALA A 31 7.00 3.26 -4.77
N ALA A 32 8.02 3.05 -5.61
CA ALA A 32 9.16 3.96 -5.72
C ALA A 32 8.72 5.37 -6.15
N VAL A 33 7.91 5.50 -7.21
CA VAL A 33 7.40 6.80 -7.66
C VAL A 33 6.52 7.48 -6.60
N LEU A 34 5.65 6.74 -5.92
CA LEU A 34 4.83 7.29 -4.83
C LEU A 34 5.72 7.80 -3.69
N SER A 35 6.80 7.08 -3.36
CA SER A 35 7.80 7.51 -2.37
C SER A 35 8.52 8.80 -2.77
N GLU A 36 8.98 8.88 -4.03
CA GLU A 36 9.65 10.07 -4.58
C GLU A 36 8.75 11.31 -4.56
N LEU A 37 7.47 11.12 -4.85
CA LEU A 37 6.45 12.19 -4.81
C LEU A 37 5.97 12.51 -3.38
N GLY A 38 6.41 11.75 -2.37
CA GLY A 38 5.97 11.93 -0.99
C GLY A 38 4.51 11.57 -0.74
N VAL A 39 3.91 10.72 -1.59
CA VAL A 39 2.55 10.21 -1.45
C VAL A 39 2.53 9.03 -0.47
N PRO A 40 1.83 9.14 0.67
CA PRO A 40 1.69 8.03 1.62
C PRO A 40 0.96 6.86 0.98
N HIS A 41 1.57 5.67 1.03
CA HIS A 41 1.01 4.48 0.41
C HIS A 41 1.37 3.23 1.21
N GLU A 42 0.60 2.17 0.97
CA GLU A 42 0.85 0.83 1.51
C GLU A 42 1.04 -0.17 0.37
N CYS A 43 1.76 -1.26 0.65
CA CYS A 43 1.98 -2.35 -0.30
C CYS A 43 1.58 -3.68 0.35
N GLU A 44 0.64 -4.41 -0.25
CA GLU A 44 0.12 -5.64 0.35
C GLU A 44 -0.17 -6.76 -0.66
N ILE A 45 0.06 -8.00 -0.26
CA ILE A 45 -0.33 -9.17 -1.05
C ILE A 45 -1.79 -9.52 -0.73
N VAL A 46 -2.67 -9.30 -1.71
CA VAL A 46 -4.11 -9.54 -1.65
C VAL A 46 -4.51 -10.35 -2.88
N SER A 47 -4.58 -11.67 -2.72
CA SER A 47 -4.83 -12.59 -3.83
C SER A 47 -6.33 -12.83 -4.02
N ALA A 48 -6.88 -12.42 -5.18
CA ALA A 48 -8.29 -12.66 -5.51
C ALA A 48 -8.68 -14.14 -5.51
N HIS A 49 -7.79 -15.03 -5.97
CA HIS A 49 -8.09 -16.45 -6.11
C HIS A 49 -7.76 -17.28 -4.86
N ARG A 50 -6.70 -16.91 -4.13
CA ARG A 50 -6.23 -17.72 -2.97
C ARG A 50 -6.79 -17.23 -1.64
N THR A 51 -7.06 -15.94 -1.54
CA THR A 51 -7.56 -15.29 -0.32
C THR A 51 -8.69 -14.30 -0.68
N PRO A 52 -9.82 -14.78 -1.22
CA PRO A 52 -10.92 -13.92 -1.67
C PRO A 52 -11.56 -13.11 -0.52
N GLU A 53 -11.60 -13.67 0.69
CA GLU A 53 -12.10 -12.97 1.89
C GLU A 53 -11.22 -11.76 2.22
N LYS A 54 -9.89 -11.93 2.16
CA LYS A 54 -8.93 -10.84 2.36
C LYS A 54 -9.13 -9.71 1.34
N LEU A 55 -9.37 -10.05 0.07
CA LEU A 55 -9.68 -9.05 -0.95
C LEU A 55 -10.96 -8.28 -0.62
N THR A 56 -11.99 -9.00 -0.18
CA THR A 56 -13.28 -8.42 0.18
C THR A 56 -13.14 -7.47 1.37
N GLU A 57 -12.43 -7.88 2.41
CA GLU A 57 -12.16 -7.07 3.60
C GLU A 57 -11.32 -5.84 3.27
N TYR A 58 -10.26 -6.02 2.47
CA TYR A 58 -9.42 -4.92 2.00
C TYR A 58 -10.26 -3.87 1.27
N ALA A 59 -11.06 -4.28 0.29
CA ALA A 59 -11.87 -3.37 -0.51
C ALA A 59 -12.96 -2.67 0.31
N ARG A 60 -13.62 -3.38 1.24
CA ARG A 60 -14.69 -2.80 2.08
C ARG A 60 -14.15 -1.75 3.06
N SER A 61 -12.98 -2.00 3.65
CA SER A 61 -12.38 -1.11 4.66
C SER A 61 -11.54 0.03 4.06
N ALA A 62 -11.20 -0.02 2.77
CA ALA A 62 -10.28 0.92 2.13
C ALA A 62 -10.66 2.39 2.34
N ALA A 63 -11.92 2.76 2.05
CA ALA A 63 -12.39 4.13 2.19
C ALA A 63 -12.41 4.59 3.66
N GLU A 64 -12.81 3.71 4.58
CA GLU A 64 -12.82 4.00 6.03
C GLU A 64 -11.41 4.21 6.58
N ARG A 65 -10.42 3.52 6.01
CA ARG A 65 -8.99 3.67 6.33
C ARG A 65 -8.36 4.93 5.71
N GLY A 66 -9.09 5.65 4.85
CA GLY A 66 -8.61 6.85 4.17
C GLY A 66 -7.88 6.61 2.85
N LEU A 67 -7.91 5.38 2.31
CA LEU A 67 -7.43 5.11 0.96
C LEU A 67 -8.32 5.84 -0.06
N GLN A 68 -7.68 6.51 -1.00
CA GLN A 68 -8.33 7.24 -2.08
C GLN A 68 -8.23 6.49 -3.41
N VAL A 69 -7.17 5.69 -3.60
CA VAL A 69 -6.90 4.88 -4.80
C VAL A 69 -6.27 3.56 -4.43
#